data_AF-A0AAN4L588-F1
#
_entry.id   AF-A0AAN4L588-F1
#
_cell.length_a   1.000
_cell.length_b   1.000
_cell.length_c   1.000
_cell.angle_alpha   90.00
_cell.angle_beta   90.00
_cell.angle_gamma   90.00
#
_symmetry.space_group_name_H-M   'P 1'
#
loop_
_entity.id
_entity.type
_entity.pdbx_description
1 polymer ?
#
loop_
_entity_poly.entity_id
_entity_poly.type
_entity_poly.pdbx_seq_one_letter_code
_entity_poly.pdbx_strand_id
1 'polypeptide(L)' 'MAKKVVVNIHKLTEKHNISLRELARLSDIRHAALSELQSGKRENINFAHIERIAEALGIDDIREIIEIRNIL' A
#
# COMPACT_ATOMS: atom_id res chain seq x y z
N MET A 1 1.18 -24.43 2.76
CA MET A 1 0.90 -23.15 2.07
C MET A 1 1.09 -22.02 3.06
N ALA A 2 2.06 -21.14 2.82
CA ALA A 2 2.26 -19.97 3.67
C ALA A 2 1.26 -18.87 3.27
N LYS A 3 0.78 -18.11 4.25
CA LYS A 3 -0.06 -16.92 4.02
C LYS A 3 0.82 -15.68 4.21
N LYS A 4 0.60 -14.64 3.41
CA LYS A 4 1.27 -13.34 3.57
C LYS A 4 0.31 -12.19 3.41
N VAL A 5 0.48 -11.20 4.28
CA VAL A 5 -0.18 -9.90 4.18
C VAL A 5 0.53 -9.10 3.08
N VAL A 6 -0.24 -8.58 2.13
CA VAL A 6 0.27 -7.79 0.99
C VAL A 6 -0.42 -6.44 0.99
N VAL A 7 0.37 -5.38 0.82
CA VAL A 7 -0.13 -4.02 0.64
C VAL A 7 -0.19 -3.74 -0.87
N ASN A 8 -1.36 -3.41 -1.38
CA ASN A 8 -1.68 -3.35 -2.80
C ASN A 8 -1.25 -2.04 -3.49
N ILE A 9 -0.03 -1.57 -3.23
CA ILE A 9 0.48 -0.27 -3.70
C ILE A 9 0.30 -0.08 -5.22
N HIS A 10 0.66 -1.08 -6.02
CA HIS A 10 0.52 -1.00 -7.48
C HIS A 10 -0.93 -0.80 -7.92
N LYS A 11 -1.86 -1.58 -7.35
CA LYS A 11 -3.29 -1.51 -7.65
C LYS A 11 -3.87 -0.15 -7.24
N LEU A 12 -3.44 0.39 -6.10
CA LEU A 12 -3.84 1.73 -5.65
C LEU A 12 -3.38 2.81 -6.63
N THR A 13 -2.11 2.79 -7.04
CA THR A 13 -1.59 3.78 -8.00
C THR A 13 -2.29 3.72 -9.36
N GLU A 14 -2.61 2.52 -9.85
CA GLU A 14 -3.36 2.35 -11.10
C GLU A 14 -4.82 2.81 -10.98
N LYS A 15 -5.54 2.38 -9.92
CA LYS A 15 -6.94 2.74 -9.70
C LYS A 15 -7.15 4.25 -9.64
N HIS A 16 -6.24 4.96 -8.98
CA HIS A 16 -6.32 6.42 -8.81
C HIS A 16 -5.60 7.19 -9.91
N ASN A 17 -4.99 6.52 -10.90
CA ASN A 17 -4.23 7.12 -11.99
C ASN A 17 -3.14 8.10 -11.51
N ILE A 18 -2.39 7.68 -10.49
CA ILE A 18 -1.29 8.46 -9.89
C ILE A 18 0.01 7.69 -9.91
N SER A 19 1.14 8.40 -9.91
CA SER A 19 2.46 7.75 -9.76
C SER A 19 2.71 7.33 -8.30
N LEU A 20 3.67 6.42 -8.08
CA LEU A 20 4.15 6.09 -6.74
C LEU A 20 4.71 7.32 -5.99
N ARG A 21 5.35 8.23 -6.73
CA ARG A 21 5.83 9.52 -6.20
C ARG A 21 4.69 10.40 -5.72
N GLU A 22 3.59 10.41 -6.46
CA GLU A 22 2.41 11.18 -6.08
C GLU A 22 1.71 10.56 -4.87
N LEU A 23 1.56 9.23 -4.82
CA LEU A 23 1.04 8.55 -3.62
C LEU A 23 1.89 8.85 -2.38
N ALA A 24 3.22 8.85 -2.52
CA ALA A 24 4.14 9.22 -1.45
C ALA A 24 3.90 10.65 -0.93
N ARG A 25 3.67 11.59 -1.85
CA ARG A 25 3.37 12.99 -1.53
C ARG A 25 2.02 13.15 -0.84
N LEU A 26 0.97 12.50 -1.34
CA LEU A 26 -0.39 12.62 -0.82
C LEU A 26 -0.55 11.97 0.56
N SER A 27 0.04 10.78 0.74
CA SER A 27 0.01 10.07 2.03
C SER A 27 1.06 10.56 3.02
N ASP A 28 2.01 11.40 2.58
CA ASP A 28 3.22 11.79 3.31
C ASP A 28 4.02 10.56 3.86
N ILE A 29 3.98 9.46 3.11
CA ILE A 29 4.81 8.27 3.34
C ILE A 29 6.01 8.35 2.40
N ARG A 30 7.21 8.06 2.93
CA ARG A 30 8.45 8.06 2.12
C ARG A 30 8.29 7.16 0.89
N HIS A 31 8.63 7.71 -0.29
CA HIS A 31 8.62 6.97 -1.56
C HIS A 31 9.36 5.63 -1.49
N ALA A 32 10.53 5.59 -0.82
CA ALA A 32 11.29 4.36 -0.63
C ALA A 32 10.51 3.30 0.16
N ALA A 33 9.77 3.69 1.20
CA ALA A 33 8.97 2.76 2.00
C ALA A 33 7.83 2.15 1.16
N LEU A 34 7.14 2.97 0.35
CA LEU A 34 6.10 2.47 -0.56
C LEU A 34 6.67 1.56 -1.66
N SER A 35 7.86 1.88 -2.20
CA SER A 35 8.56 1.05 -3.18
C SER A 35 9.01 -0.29 -2.60
N GLU A 36 9.51 -0.30 -1.35
CA GLU A 36 9.88 -1.53 -0.64
C GLU A 36 8.66 -2.40 -0.33
N LEU A 37 7.50 -1.80 0.02
CA LEU A 37 6.24 -2.52 0.19
C LEU A 37 5.77 -3.14 -1.13
N GLN A 38 5.80 -2.36 -2.22
CA GLN A 38 5.38 -2.83 -3.55
C GLN A 38 6.23 -3.98 -4.07
N SER A 39 7.55 -3.93 -3.83
CA SER A 39 8.50 -4.98 -4.24
C SER A 39 8.59 -6.16 -3.26
N GLY A 40 7.92 -6.07 -2.10
CA GLY A 40 7.98 -7.10 -1.05
C GLY A 40 9.29 -7.13 -0.24
N LYS A 41 10.22 -6.19 -0.47
CA LYS A 41 11.46 -6.03 0.34
C LYS A 41 11.16 -5.62 1.77
N ARG A 42 10.04 -4.92 1.99
CA ARG A 42 9.51 -4.58 3.31
C ARG A 42 8.21 -5.34 3.50
N GLU A 43 8.11 -6.04 4.64
CA GLU A 43 6.90 -6.78 5.03
C GLU A 43 6.13 -6.10 6.16
N ASN A 44 6.77 -5.16 6.88
CA ASN A 44 6.14 -4.40 7.94
C ASN A 44 5.44 -3.13 7.41
N ILE A 45 4.18 -2.98 7.76
CA ILE A 45 3.40 -1.75 7.68
C ILE A 45 2.69 -1.55 9.03
N ASN A 46 2.55 -0.31 9.50
CA ASN A 46 1.80 0.02 10.72
C ASN A 46 0.43 0.61 10.35
N PHE A 47 -0.48 0.71 11.33
CA PHE A 47 -1.82 1.26 11.09
C PHE A 47 -1.81 2.71 10.63
N ALA A 48 -0.92 3.55 11.15
CA ALA A 48 -0.78 4.94 10.71
C ALA A 48 -0.49 5.08 9.20
N HIS A 49 0.33 4.22 8.62
CA HIS A 49 0.55 4.21 7.17
C HIS A 49 -0.72 3.84 6.40
N ILE A 50 -1.52 2.92 6.93
CA ILE A 50 -2.76 2.46 6.30
C ILE A 50 -3.80 3.59 6.32
N GLU A 51 -3.98 4.23 7.49
CA GLU A 51 -4.86 5.39 7.68
C GLU A 51 -4.47 6.53 6.74
N ARG A 52 -3.18 6.85 6.64
CA ARG A 52 -2.70 7.91 5.74
C ARG A 52 -2.90 7.60 4.25
N ILE A 53 -2.78 6.34 3.84
CA ILE A 53 -3.12 5.93 2.47
C ILE A 53 -4.63 6.05 2.25
N ALA A 54 -5.43 5.64 3.23
CA ALA A 54 -6.88 5.72 3.18
C ALA A 54 -7.38 7.17 3.05
N GLU A 55 -6.88 8.07 3.90
CA GLU A 55 -7.18 9.51 3.86
C GLU A 55 -6.74 10.15 2.54
N ALA A 56 -5.52 9.85 2.08
CA ALA A 56 -4.97 10.40 0.84
C ALA A 56 -5.77 10.01 -0.41
N LEU A 57 -6.40 8.85 -0.40
CA LEU A 57 -7.11 8.29 -1.55
C LEU A 57 -8.64 8.29 -1.39
N GLY A 58 -9.15 8.71 -0.23
CA GLY A 58 -10.58 8.66 0.09
C GLY A 58 -11.13 7.23 0.13
N ILE A 59 -10.40 6.30 0.77
CA ILE A 59 -10.77 4.88 0.86
C ILE A 59 -11.36 4.60 2.25
N ASP A 60 -12.59 4.08 2.28
CA ASP A 60 -13.24 3.66 3.53
C ASP A 60 -13.05 2.15 3.82
N ASP A 61 -12.77 1.35 2.78
CA ASP A 61 -12.59 -0.10 2.91
C ASP A 61 -11.12 -0.51 2.85
N ILE A 62 -10.56 -0.92 3.99
CA ILE A 62 -9.17 -1.39 4.13
C ILE A 62 -8.80 -2.52 3.16
N ARG A 63 -9.77 -3.30 2.67
CA ARG A 63 -9.54 -4.38 1.70
C ARG A 63 -9.03 -3.87 0.35
N GLU A 64 -9.19 -2.59 0.06
CA GLU A 64 -8.56 -1.96 -1.10
C GLU A 64 -7.05 -1.82 -0.94
N ILE A 65 -6.59 -1.62 0.31
CA ILE A 65 -5.19 -1.38 0.66
C ILE A 65 -4.47 -2.69 0.96
N ILE A 66 -5.11 -3.63 1.66
CA ILE A 66 -4.46 -4.83 2.19
C ILE A 66 -5.25 -6.09 1.86
N GLU A 67 -4.53 -7.16 1.54
CA GLU A 67 -5.10 -8.50 1.44
C GLU A 67 -4.16 -9.59 1.97
N ILE A 68 -4.71 -10.77 2.23
CA ILE A 68 -3.93 -11.98 2.55
C ILE A 68 -3.86 -12.84 1.29
N ARG A 69 -2.64 -13.12 0.81
CA ARG A 69 -2.40 -14.01 -0.33
C ARG A 69 -1.85 -15.36 0.11
N ASN A 70 -2.18 -16.41 -0.65
CA ASN A 70 -1.47 -17.68 -0.60
C ASN A 70 -0.12 -17.52 -1.30
N ILE A 71 0.94 -18.04 -0.70
CA ILE A 71 2.23 -18.19 -1.34
C ILE A 71 2.52 -19.69 -1.46
N LEU A 72 2.95 -20.10 -2.65
CA LEU A 72 3.39 -21.45 -2.97
C LEU A 72 4.80 -21.68 -2.42
#